data_AF-A0A0B7ASP0-F1
#
_entry.id   AF-A0A0B7ASP0-F1
#
_cell.length_a   1.000
_cell.length_b   1.000
_cell.length_c   1.000
_cell.angle_alpha   90.00
_cell.angle_beta   90.00
_cell.angle_gamma   90.00
#
_symmetry.space_group_name_H-M   'P 1'
#
loop_
_entity.id
_entity.type
_entity.pdbx_description
1 polymer ?
#
loop_
_entity_poly.entity_id
_entity_poly.type
_entity_poly.pdbx_seq_one_letter_code
_entity_poly.pdbx_strand_id
1 'polypeptide(L)'
;MVSPMMHSLFVVKDLRFLLHLVIQFAGLILYRKLEHEIHDVQKGFRHGRGTRDHIFNLRDIIEKCRAYNVDLHTCFVDYIKALDYM
;
A
#
# COMPACT_ATOMS: atom_id res chain seq x y z
N MET A 1 -15.55 43.70 -0.80
CA MET A 1 -16.37 42.65 -0.12
C MET A 1 -16.09 41.34 -0.84
N VAL A 2 -15.35 40.43 -0.21
CA VAL A 2 -15.05 39.12 -0.81
C VAL A 2 -16.30 38.25 -0.71
N SER A 3 -16.76 37.69 -1.83
CA SER A 3 -17.95 36.85 -1.89
C SER A 3 -17.84 35.67 -0.91
N PRO A 4 -18.91 35.30 -0.16
CA PRO A 4 -18.89 34.20 0.82
C PRO A 4 -18.39 32.87 0.25
N MET A 5 -18.53 32.66 -1.06
CA MET A 5 -18.04 31.48 -1.79
C MET A 5 -16.50 31.42 -1.90
N MET A 6 -15.81 32.57 -1.91
CA MET A 6 -14.35 32.63 -1.94
C MET A 6 -13.75 32.30 -0.57
N HIS A 7 -14.44 32.70 0.51
CA HIS A 7 -14.04 32.45 1.88
C HIS A 7 -14.20 30.96 2.25
N SER A 8 -15.31 30.33 1.83
CA SER A 8 -15.51 28.89 2.03
C SER A 8 -14.52 28.04 1.23
N LEU A 9 -14.20 28.43 -0.02
CA LEU A 9 -13.19 27.75 -0.82
C LEU A 9 -11.79 27.83 -0.21
N PHE A 10 -11.42 28.98 0.37
CA PHE A 10 -10.15 29.16 1.06
C PHE A 10 -10.04 28.27 2.31
N VAL A 11 -11.06 28.28 3.18
CA VAL A 11 -11.11 27.44 4.39
C VAL A 11 -11.08 25.94 4.07
N VAL A 12 -11.81 25.50 3.03
CA VAL A 12 -11.83 24.09 2.60
C VAL A 12 -10.49 23.65 2.00
N LYS A 13 -9.79 24.54 1.28
CA LYS A 13 -8.45 24.26 0.77
C LYS A 13 -7.44 24.12 1.91
N ASP A 14 -7.51 25.00 2.91
CA ASP A 14 -6.65 24.94 4.09
C ASP A 14 -6.89 23.66 4.91
N LEU A 15 -8.16 23.25 5.09
CA LEU A 15 -8.49 22.01 5.80
C LEU A 15 -8.04 20.77 5.03
N ARG A 16 -8.20 20.74 3.70
CA ARG A 16 -7.71 19.65 2.86
C ARG A 16 -6.19 19.54 2.96
N PHE A 17 -5.48 20.67 2.89
CA PHE A 17 -4.03 20.71 3.03
C PHE A 17 -3.60 20.19 4.41
N LEU A 18 -4.24 20.66 5.48
CA LEU A 18 -3.99 20.19 6.83
C LEU A 18 -4.25 18.70 6.98
N LEU A 19 -5.35 18.19 6.41
CA LEU A 19 -5.68 16.76 6.42
C LEU A 19 -4.61 15.93 5.71
N HIS A 20 -4.16 16.36 4.52
CA HIS A 20 -3.05 15.68 3.84
C HIS A 20 -1.79 15.67 4.69
N LEU A 21 -1.46 16.80 5.33
CA LEU A 21 -0.29 16.90 6.21
C LEU A 21 -0.39 15.92 7.38
N VAL A 22 -1.55 15.86 8.04
CA VAL A 22 -1.81 14.94 9.15
C VAL A 22 -1.68 13.49 8.70
N ILE A 23 -2.25 13.11 7.55
CA ILE A 23 -2.14 11.76 7.01
C ILE A 23 -0.67 11.39 6.73
N GLN A 24 0.12 12.30 6.16
CA GLN A 24 1.53 12.04 5.88
C GLN A 24 2.35 11.85 7.17
N PHE A 25 2.13 12.68 8.20
CA PHE A 25 2.79 12.52 9.49
C PHE A 25 2.36 11.26 10.22
N ALA A 26 1.06 10.96 10.25
CA ALA A 26 0.53 9.74 10.83
C ALA A 26 1.10 8.50 10.11
N GLY A 27 1.16 8.52 8.78
CA GLY A 27 1.75 7.48 7.97
C GLY A 27 3.22 7.24 8.30
N LEU A 28 4.02 8.31 8.46
CA LEU A 28 5.43 8.20 8.84
C LEU A 28 5.61 7.56 10.22
N ILE A 29 4.80 7.97 11.20
CA ILE A 29 4.85 7.42 12.57
C ILE A 29 4.46 5.94 12.56
N LEU A 30 3.37 5.61 11.87
CA LEU A 30 2.86 4.24 11.80
C LEU A 30 3.85 3.32 11.09
N TYR A 31 4.43 3.76 9.98
CA TYR A 31 5.46 3.04 9.25
C TYR A 31 6.62 2.64 10.15
N ARG A 32 7.18 3.60 10.92
CA ARG A 32 8.31 3.33 11.82
C ARG A 32 8.00 2.32 12.92
N LYS A 33 6.74 2.22 13.34
CA LYS A 33 6.32 1.25 14.36
C LYS A 33 6.07 -0.14 13.77
N LEU A 34 5.42 -0.20 12.62
CA LEU A 34 4.98 -1.47 12.02
C LEU A 34 6.05 -2.15 11.16
N GLU A 35 7.13 -1.46 10.77
CA GLU A 35 8.13 -2.05 9.87
C GLU A 35 8.75 -3.36 10.39
N HIS A 36 8.84 -3.52 11.72
CA HIS A 36 9.32 -4.73 12.39
C HIS A 36 8.23 -5.79 12.62
N GLU A 37 6.95 -5.40 12.59
CA GLU A 37 5.81 -6.32 12.77
C GLU A 37 5.35 -6.92 11.43
N ILE A 38 5.56 -6.21 10.32
CA ILE A 38 5.17 -6.65 8.98
C ILE A 38 6.12 -7.75 8.49
N HIS A 39 5.55 -8.91 8.17
CA HIS A 39 6.29 -10.07 7.67
C HIS A 39 7.05 -9.75 6.37
N ASP A 40 8.24 -10.34 6.20
CA ASP A 40 9.12 -10.10 5.04
C ASP A 40 8.50 -10.48 3.70
N VAL A 41 7.49 -11.36 3.71
CA VAL A 41 6.74 -11.78 2.52
C VAL A 41 5.83 -10.67 1.99
N GLN A 42 5.40 -9.73 2.85
CA GLN A 42 4.63 -8.56 2.42
C GLN A 42 5.57 -7.57 1.73
N LYS A 43 5.26 -7.24 0.47
CA LYS A 43 6.04 -6.31 -0.36
C LYS A 43 5.26 -5.05 -0.72
N GLY A 44 3.92 -5.11 -0.70
CA GLY A 44 3.07 -3.95 -0.96
C GLY A 44 3.21 -2.90 0.13
N PHE A 45 3.23 -1.62 -0.27
CA PHE A 45 3.31 -0.45 0.62
C PHE A 45 4.52 -0.44 1.57
N ARG A 46 5.61 -1.14 1.24
CA ARG A 46 6.89 -1.10 1.97
C ARG A 46 7.96 -0.36 1.19
N HIS A 47 8.84 0.33 1.90
CA HIS A 47 9.94 1.05 1.27
C HIS A 47 10.90 0.08 0.56
N GLY A 48 11.31 0.41 -0.67
CA GLY A 48 12.26 -0.39 -1.46
C GLY A 48 11.74 -1.77 -1.89
N ARG A 49 10.45 -2.06 -1.70
CA ARG A 49 9.80 -3.28 -2.15
C ARG A 49 8.72 -2.96 -3.18
N GLY A 50 8.51 -3.85 -4.13
CA GLY A 50 7.46 -3.66 -5.12
C GLY A 50 7.00 -4.95 -5.77
N THR A 51 5.98 -4.85 -6.62
CA THR A 51 5.39 -5.98 -7.34
C THR A 51 6.41 -6.77 -8.16
N ARG A 52 7.46 -6.10 -8.64
CA ARG A 52 8.57 -6.75 -9.37
C ARG A 52 9.24 -7.85 -8.55
N ASP A 53 9.37 -7.68 -7.24
CA ASP A 53 9.95 -8.69 -6.35
C ASP A 53 9.05 -9.93 -6.28
N HIS A 54 7.73 -9.75 -6.17
CA HIS A 54 6.78 -10.87 -6.16
C HIS A 54 6.72 -11.59 -7.50
N ILE A 55 6.73 -10.88 -8.63
CA ILE A 55 6.77 -11.49 -9.97
C ILE A 55 8.06 -12.30 -10.12
N PHE A 56 9.19 -11.76 -9.68
CA PHE A 56 10.47 -12.47 -9.72
C PHE A 56 10.42 -13.75 -8.88
N ASN A 57 9.94 -13.68 -7.64
CA ASN A 57 9.83 -14.85 -6.76
C ASN A 57 8.90 -15.92 -7.35
N LEU A 58 7.75 -15.52 -7.93
CA LEU A 58 6.84 -16.46 -8.59
C LEU A 58 7.50 -17.14 -9.78
N ARG A 59 8.23 -16.39 -10.62
CA ARG A 59 8.98 -16.95 -11.75
C ARG A 59 10.04 -17.94 -11.28
N ASP A 60 10.82 -17.57 -10.26
CA ASP A 60 11.86 -18.44 -9.70
C ASP A 60 11.26 -19.76 -9.17
N ILE A 61 10.12 -19.72 -8.48
CA ILE A 61 9.41 -20.92 -8.01
C ILE A 61 8.92 -21.77 -9.19
N ILE A 62 8.30 -21.15 -10.22
CA ILE A 62 7.83 -21.85 -11.42
C ILE A 62 8.98 -22.58 -12.12
N GLU A 63 10.11 -21.90 -12.32
CA GLU A 63 11.28 -22.48 -12.98
C GLU A 63 11.90 -23.62 -12.16
N LYS A 64 11.95 -23.49 -10.82
CA LYS A 64 12.40 -24.58 -9.95
C LYS A 64 11.47 -25.80 -10.03
N CYS A 65 10.14 -25.61 -9.95
CA CYS A 65 9.19 -26.70 -10.08
C CYS A 65 9.31 -27.42 -11.44
N ARG A 66 9.50 -26.66 -12.52
CA ARG A 66 9.78 -27.22 -13.86
C ARG A 66 11.09 -28.00 -13.91
N ALA A 67 12.16 -27.47 -13.32
CA ALA A 67 13.48 -28.11 -13.31
C ALA A 67 13.49 -29.45 -12.56
N TYR A 68 12.72 -29.55 -11.47
CA TYR A 68 12.64 -30.77 -10.65
C TYR A 68 11.43 -31.65 -10.99
N ASN A 69 10.65 -31.30 -12.02
CA ASN A 69 9.43 -32.00 -12.43
C ASN A 69 8.46 -32.24 -11.25
N VAL A 70 8.24 -31.18 -10.46
CA VAL A 70 7.30 -31.16 -9.33
C VAL A 70 6.09 -30.32 -9.73
N ASP A 71 4.89 -30.84 -9.46
CA ASP A 71 3.65 -30.11 -9.70
C ASP A 71 3.57 -28.85 -8.83
N LEU A 72 3.20 -27.73 -9.45
CA LEU A 72 3.00 -26.45 -8.78
C LEU A 72 1.52 -26.08 -8.79
N HIS A 73 0.94 -25.92 -7.61
CA HIS A 73 -0.42 -25.38 -7.43
C HIS A 73 -0.34 -23.97 -6.84
N THR A 74 -1.11 -23.03 -7.39
CA THR A 74 -1.17 -21.65 -6.92
C THR A 74 -2.61 -21.25 -6.59
N CYS A 75 -2.77 -20.39 -5.59
CA CYS A 75 -4.06 -19.82 -5.21
C CYS A 75 -3.92 -18.29 -5.13
N PHE A 76 -4.76 -17.57 -5.87
CA PHE A 76 -4.84 -16.12 -5.81
C PHE A 76 -6.04 -15.73 -4.96
N VAL A 77 -5.77 -15.03 -3.86
CA VAL A 77 -6.78 -14.53 -2.92
C VAL A 77 -6.78 -13.02 -3.01
N ASP A 78 -7.96 -12.44 -3.16
CA ASP A 78 -8.17 -10.99 -3.16
C ASP A 78 -9.34 -10.62 -2.25
N TYR A 79 -9.27 -9.44 -1.66
CA TYR A 79 -10.32 -8.91 -0.80
C TYR A 79 -11.27 -8.02 -1.60
N ILE A 80 -12.57 -8.28 -1.48
CA ILE A 80 -13.58 -7.38 -2.05
C ILE A 80 -13.60 -6.11 -1.19
N LYS A 81 -13.18 -4.97 -1.77
CA LYS A 81 -13.17 -3.65 -1.10
C LYS A 81 -12.43 -3.67 0.25
N ALA A 82 -11.15 -4.06 0.23
CA ALA A 82 -10.30 -4.22 1.42
C ALA A 82 -10.30 -3.04 2.41
N LEU A 83 -10.55 -1.82 1.94
CA LEU A 83 -10.56 -0.60 2.78
C LEU A 83 -11.97 -0.16 3.22
N ASP A 84 -13.02 -0.57 2.50
CA ASP A 84 -14.39 -0.13 2.81
C ASP A 84 -14.99 -0.94 3.98
N TYR A 85 -14.53 -2.17 4.18
CA TYR A 85 -14.99 -3.08 5.23
C TYR A 85 -14.08 -3.15 6.46
N MET A 86 -13.06 -2.28 6.53
CA MET A 86 -12.12 -2.19 7.65
C MET A 86 -12.63 -1.29 8.77
#